data_AF-A0A1C6GH03-F1
#
_entry.id   AF-A0A1C6GH03-F1
#
_cell.length_a   1.000
_cell.length_b   1.000
_cell.length_c   1.000
_cell.angle_alpha   90.00
_cell.angle_beta   90.00
_cell.angle_gamma   90.00
#
_symmetry.space_group_name_H-M   'P 1'
#
loop_
_entity.id
_entity.type
_entity.pdbx_description
1 polymer ?
#
loop_
_entity_poly.entity_id
_entity_poly.type
_entity_poly.pdbx_seq_one_letter_code
_entity_poly.pdbx_strand_id
1 'polypeptide(L)'
;MRNIIQEELKLAKSKMFEEVIYKDKTLVKLTRDNVAIVEAMIRNDSAYIHSSDKNAKPVYSRNNTVKYGGSTAYWMTQLKYILTPCDLSADYSYEDIIKSAVESVDRENSTHLNADGRGRLEITERIQKFGRSELIECLKNPDYKDMLLVQEISKITSAQNRARHNISFASKFCHYACFYIFEGTEYQDNYSIYDSILKTVLPMYLDYYQIDQNYSLNDYKQYRKAVDKIRELCGIEISRNGFDHLLWYYHKGRI
;
A
#
# COMPACT_ATOMS: atom_id res chain seq x y z
N MET A 1 -18.16 -22.96 38.99
CA MET A 1 -16.91 -22.26 38.63
C MET A 1 -17.17 -21.48 37.35
N ARG A 2 -16.94 -20.17 37.31
CA ARG A 2 -17.20 -19.33 36.13
C ARG A 2 -16.18 -19.68 35.03
N ASN A 3 -16.63 -20.05 33.84
CA ASN A 3 -15.75 -20.42 32.73
C ASN A 3 -15.42 -19.17 31.90
N ILE A 4 -14.40 -18.44 32.37
CA ILE A 4 -13.97 -17.15 31.79
C ILE A 4 -13.60 -17.29 30.31
N ILE A 5 -12.92 -18.39 29.93
CA ILE A 5 -12.52 -18.64 28.53
C ILE A 5 -13.74 -18.66 27.59
N GLN A 6 -14.84 -19.31 28.00
CA GLN A 6 -16.06 -19.34 27.17
C GLN A 6 -16.75 -17.98 27.07
N GLU A 7 -16.63 -17.14 28.10
CA GLU A 7 -17.13 -15.76 28.06
C GLU A 7 -16.27 -14.90 27.12
N GLU A 8 -14.95 -15.03 27.18
CA GLU A 8 -14.00 -14.37 26.28
C GLU A 8 -14.23 -14.79 24.82
N LEU A 9 -14.43 -16.09 24.55
CA LEU A 9 -14.74 -16.58 23.20
C LEU A 9 -16.08 -16.07 22.67
N LYS A 10 -17.10 -15.92 23.53
CA LYS A 10 -18.38 -15.31 23.15
C LYS A 10 -18.22 -13.82 22.85
N LEU A 11 -17.45 -13.10 23.67
CA LEU A 11 -17.13 -11.70 23.42
C LEU A 11 -16.32 -11.53 22.12
N ALA A 12 -15.36 -12.42 21.85
CA ALA A 12 -14.58 -12.40 20.61
C ALA A 12 -15.48 -12.58 19.37
N LYS A 13 -16.51 -13.43 19.44
CA LYS A 13 -17.50 -13.57 18.35
C LYS A 13 -18.23 -12.26 18.05
N SER A 14 -18.51 -11.44 19.06
CA SER A 14 -19.13 -10.12 18.84
C SER A 14 -18.15 -9.06 18.31
N LYS A 15 -16.88 -9.42 18.11
CA LYS A 15 -15.82 -8.57 17.53
C LYS A 15 -15.38 -9.07 16.15
N MET A 16 -16.02 -10.12 15.63
CA MET A 16 -15.76 -10.60 14.27
C MET A 16 -16.28 -9.61 13.23
N PHE A 17 -15.76 -9.73 12.01
CA PHE A 17 -16.19 -8.90 10.90
C PHE A 17 -17.67 -9.07 10.62
N GLU A 18 -18.33 -7.96 10.29
CA GLU A 18 -19.62 -8.04 9.65
C GLU A 18 -19.47 -8.53 8.21
N GLU A 19 -20.29 -9.52 7.87
CA GLU A 19 -20.26 -10.23 6.60
C GLU A 19 -21.60 -10.12 5.87
N VAL A 20 -21.59 -10.32 4.56
CA VAL A 20 -22.77 -10.49 3.72
C VAL A 20 -22.59 -11.71 2.84
N ILE A 21 -23.65 -12.50 2.70
CA ILE A 21 -23.68 -13.65 1.80
C ILE A 21 -24.21 -13.17 0.45
N TYR A 22 -23.43 -13.41 -0.60
CA TYR A 22 -23.80 -13.09 -1.97
C TYR A 22 -23.35 -14.21 -2.90
N LYS A 23 -24.29 -14.77 -3.67
CA LYS A 23 -24.06 -15.90 -4.59
C LYS A 23 -23.24 -17.04 -3.93
N ASP A 24 -23.69 -17.48 -2.76
CA ASP A 24 -23.07 -18.53 -1.93
C ASP A 24 -21.63 -18.24 -1.47
N LYS A 25 -21.17 -16.99 -1.59
CA LYS A 25 -19.88 -16.53 -1.11
C LYS A 25 -20.05 -15.50 0.01
N THR A 26 -19.15 -15.55 0.98
CA THR A 26 -19.13 -14.59 2.08
C THR A 26 -18.20 -13.43 1.75
N LEU A 27 -18.76 -12.22 1.68
CA LEU A 27 -18.01 -10.98 1.53
C LEU A 27 -17.95 -10.25 2.87
N VAL A 28 -16.82 -9.61 3.16
CA VAL A 28 -16.78 -8.65 4.28
C VAL A 28 -17.49 -7.37 3.89
N LYS A 29 -18.33 -6.86 4.80
CA LYS A 29 -19.00 -5.57 4.58
C LYS A 29 -17.99 -4.44 4.66
N LEU A 30 -18.16 -3.45 3.78
CA LEU A 30 -17.35 -2.24 3.74
C LEU A 30 -17.83 -1.24 4.80
N THR A 31 -17.48 -1.44 6.07
CA THR A 31 -17.86 -0.56 7.19
C THR A 31 -16.64 0.03 7.90
N ARG A 32 -16.82 1.19 8.55
CA ARG A 32 -15.75 1.80 9.37
C ARG A 32 -15.33 0.91 10.54
N ASP A 33 -16.27 0.18 11.14
CA ASP A 33 -15.98 -0.74 12.24
C ASP A 33 -15.12 -1.92 11.77
N ASN A 34 -15.44 -2.52 10.61
CA ASN A 34 -14.62 -3.58 10.03
C ASN A 34 -13.21 -3.09 9.68
N VAL A 35 -13.09 -1.87 9.12
CA VAL A 35 -11.78 -1.25 8.88
C VAL A 35 -11.03 -1.04 10.20
N ALA A 36 -11.68 -0.51 11.24
CA ALA A 36 -11.05 -0.27 12.54
C ALA A 36 -10.56 -1.57 13.20
N ILE A 37 -11.32 -2.67 13.07
CA ILE A 37 -10.89 -4.00 13.52
C ILE A 37 -9.60 -4.41 12.80
N VAL A 38 -9.55 -4.34 11.46
CA VAL A 38 -8.34 -4.70 10.71
C VAL A 38 -7.16 -3.80 11.06
N GLU A 39 -7.35 -2.49 11.15
CA GLU A 39 -6.30 -1.55 11.56
C GLU A 39 -5.74 -1.89 12.94
N ALA A 40 -6.59 -2.26 13.89
CA ALA A 40 -6.16 -2.72 15.21
C ALA A 40 -5.37 -4.04 15.12
N MET A 41 -5.77 -4.97 14.25
CA MET A 41 -5.05 -6.23 14.04
C MET A 41 -3.66 -5.98 13.43
N ILE A 42 -3.57 -5.16 12.38
CA ILE A 42 -2.30 -4.81 11.72
C ILE A 42 -1.34 -4.12 12.70
N ARG A 43 -1.83 -3.20 13.54
CA ARG A 43 -0.99 -2.49 14.54
C ARG A 43 -0.40 -3.41 15.60
N ASN A 44 -1.04 -4.54 15.89
CA ASN A 44 -0.57 -5.52 16.87
C ASN A 44 0.16 -6.71 16.24
N ASP A 45 0.22 -6.78 14.91
CA ASP A 45 0.91 -7.83 14.20
C ASP A 45 2.41 -7.51 14.13
N SER A 46 3.22 -8.39 14.73
CA SER A 46 4.68 -8.28 14.74
C SER A 46 5.32 -8.20 13.36
N ALA A 47 4.65 -8.70 12.30
CA ALA A 47 5.14 -8.59 10.93
C ALA A 47 5.07 -7.15 10.40
N TYR A 48 4.16 -6.32 10.92
CA TYR A 48 3.89 -4.96 10.46
C TYR A 48 4.23 -3.88 11.50
N ILE A 49 4.50 -4.25 12.75
CA ILE A 49 4.72 -3.30 13.84
C ILE A 49 5.81 -2.27 13.54
N HIS A 50 6.86 -2.65 12.81
CA HIS A 50 7.97 -1.77 12.48
C HIS A 50 7.79 -0.99 11.18
N SER A 51 6.92 -1.43 10.25
CA SER A 51 6.78 -0.78 8.94
C SER A 51 6.13 0.60 9.04
N SER A 52 5.32 0.81 10.08
CA SER A 52 4.63 2.08 10.38
C SER A 52 5.39 3.01 11.35
N ASP A 53 6.54 2.58 11.89
CA ASP A 53 7.31 3.39 12.83
C ASP A 53 8.19 4.42 12.10
N LYS A 54 7.81 5.70 12.17
CA LYS A 54 8.55 6.82 11.58
C LYS A 54 9.90 7.09 12.23
N ASN A 55 10.23 6.45 13.35
CA ASN A 55 11.50 6.58 14.06
C ASN A 55 12.42 5.38 13.84
N ALA A 56 11.96 4.34 13.14
CA ALA A 56 12.73 3.14 12.86
C ALA A 56 13.77 3.40 11.77
N LYS A 57 14.82 4.12 12.13
CA LYS A 57 15.98 4.45 11.29
C LYS A 57 16.85 3.21 10.99
N PRO A 58 17.76 3.30 10.01
CA PRO A 58 18.72 2.23 9.75
C PRO A 58 19.58 1.90 10.96
N VAL A 59 19.82 0.61 11.16
CA VAL A 59 20.71 0.09 12.20
C VAL A 59 21.88 -0.58 11.53
N TYR A 60 23.09 -0.15 11.90
CA TYR A 60 24.33 -0.72 11.42
C TYR A 60 24.97 -1.59 12.50
N SER A 61 25.62 -2.65 12.07
CA SER A 61 26.46 -3.50 12.90
C SER A 61 27.81 -2.83 13.22
N ARG A 62 28.62 -3.45 14.10
CA ARG A 62 29.96 -2.96 14.45
C ARG A 62 30.93 -2.90 13.26
N ASN A 63 30.74 -3.73 12.24
CA ASN A 63 31.53 -3.70 11.00
C ASN A 63 30.89 -2.84 9.90
N ASN A 64 29.99 -1.92 10.27
CA ASN A 64 29.32 -0.99 9.38
C ASN A 64 28.46 -1.65 8.29
N THR A 65 27.99 -2.87 8.51
CA THR A 65 27.00 -3.53 7.63
C THR A 65 25.58 -3.22 8.08
N VAL A 66 24.65 -3.09 7.12
CA VAL A 66 23.25 -2.79 7.42
C VAL A 66 22.61 -4.01 8.10
N LYS A 67 22.26 -3.88 9.38
CA LYS A 67 21.48 -4.87 10.14
C LYS A 67 19.98 -4.69 9.88
N TYR A 68 19.53 -3.44 9.79
CA TYR A 68 18.17 -3.07 9.45
C TYR A 68 18.22 -1.83 8.56
N GLY A 69 17.53 -1.87 7.43
CA GLY A 69 17.57 -0.79 6.44
C GLY A 69 16.68 0.40 6.76
N GLY A 70 16.02 0.46 7.92
CA GLY A 70 15.02 1.49 8.24
C GLY A 70 13.62 1.19 7.66
N SER A 71 12.55 1.67 8.29
CA SER A 71 11.17 1.36 7.90
C SER A 71 10.70 2.15 6.68
N THR A 72 9.65 1.67 6.00
CA THR A 72 8.98 2.47 4.96
C THR A 72 8.46 3.79 5.51
N ALA A 73 7.88 3.80 6.71
CA ALA A 73 7.45 5.03 7.37
C ALA A 73 8.59 6.04 7.57
N TYR A 74 9.77 5.58 8.03
CA TYR A 74 10.94 6.42 8.23
C TYR A 74 11.39 7.05 6.91
N TRP A 75 11.58 6.24 5.86
CA TRP A 75 12.10 6.76 4.59
C TRP A 75 11.12 7.67 3.84
N MET A 76 9.82 7.37 3.88
CA MET A 76 8.83 8.28 3.30
C MET A 76 8.70 9.59 4.10
N THR A 77 8.97 9.54 5.41
CA THR A 77 9.07 10.75 6.24
C THR A 77 10.32 11.57 5.92
N GLN A 78 11.47 10.93 5.69
CA GLN A 78 12.67 11.63 5.19
C GLN A 78 12.42 12.26 3.81
N LEU A 79 11.69 11.55 2.93
CA LEU A 79 11.31 12.07 1.62
C LEU A 79 10.39 13.29 1.73
N LYS A 80 9.45 13.29 2.68
CA LYS A 80 8.61 14.46 3.01
C LYS A 80 9.46 15.69 3.32
N TYR A 81 10.50 15.53 4.14
CA TYR A 81 11.36 16.65 4.54
C TYR A 81 12.13 17.28 3.39
N ILE A 82 12.46 16.50 2.34
CA ILE A 82 13.12 17.03 1.13
C ILE A 82 12.13 17.64 0.14
N LEU A 83 10.94 17.05 0.01
CA LEU A 83 9.97 17.43 -1.02
C LEU A 83 9.06 18.58 -0.60
N THR A 84 8.77 18.72 0.70
CA THR A 84 7.82 19.72 1.19
C THR A 84 8.51 20.77 2.05
N PRO A 85 8.04 22.03 2.04
CA PRO A 85 8.50 23.02 3.00
C PRO A 85 8.16 22.53 4.41
N CYS A 86 9.17 22.25 5.23
CA CYS A 86 9.00 21.95 6.64
C CYS A 86 10.23 22.41 7.42
N ASP A 87 10.06 22.63 8.73
CA ASP A 87 11.14 23.12 9.61
C ASP A 87 12.18 22.04 9.95
N LEU A 88 11.99 20.81 9.44
CA LEU A 88 12.85 19.67 9.66
C LEU A 88 13.69 19.42 8.42
N SER A 89 15.00 19.24 8.61
CA SER A 89 15.91 18.84 7.55
C SER A 89 15.99 17.32 7.46
N ALA A 90 16.09 16.79 6.24
CA ALA A 90 16.37 15.38 6.04
C ALA A 90 17.81 15.05 6.43
N ASP A 91 18.02 13.84 6.96
CA ASP A 91 19.33 13.36 7.41
C ASP A 91 20.22 12.86 6.25
N TYR A 92 19.66 12.74 5.04
CA TYR A 92 20.29 12.08 3.89
C TYR A 92 20.06 12.85 2.58
N SER A 93 20.83 12.49 1.55
CA SER A 93 20.61 12.98 0.19
C SER A 93 19.27 12.49 -0.39
N TYR A 94 18.76 13.19 -1.39
CA TYR A 94 17.54 12.76 -2.10
C TYR A 94 17.74 11.38 -2.72
N GLU A 95 18.92 11.13 -3.28
CA GLU A 95 19.30 9.90 -3.93
C GLU A 95 19.28 8.72 -2.95
N ASP A 96 19.87 8.90 -1.76
CA ASP A 96 19.90 7.88 -0.71
C ASP A 96 18.51 7.59 -0.14
N ILE A 97 17.67 8.63 0.00
CA ILE A 97 16.29 8.47 0.47
C ILE A 97 15.47 7.67 -0.53
N ILE A 98 15.53 8.00 -1.83
CA ILE A 98 14.78 7.25 -2.84
C ILE A 98 15.24 5.80 -2.89
N LYS A 99 16.55 5.56 -2.89
CA LYS A 99 17.10 4.20 -2.85
C LYS A 99 16.57 3.41 -1.66
N SER A 100 16.64 4.01 -0.47
CA SER A 100 16.27 3.33 0.76
C SER A 100 14.76 3.13 0.90
N ALA A 101 13.95 4.08 0.40
CA ALA A 101 12.49 3.94 0.29
C ALA A 101 12.10 2.81 -0.65
N VAL A 102 12.77 2.66 -1.80
CA VAL A 102 12.55 1.54 -2.72
C VAL A 102 12.88 0.20 -2.05
N GLU A 103 14.01 0.13 -1.36
CA GLU A 103 14.44 -1.07 -0.63
C GLU A 103 13.49 -1.44 0.51
N SER A 104 13.00 -0.47 1.27
CA SER A 104 12.08 -0.72 2.40
C SER A 104 10.71 -1.17 1.91
N VAL A 105 10.16 -0.54 0.87
CA VAL A 105 8.85 -0.91 0.30
C VAL A 105 8.91 -2.33 -0.26
N ASP A 106 9.96 -2.67 -1.04
CA ASP A 106 10.13 -4.02 -1.59
C ASP A 106 10.23 -5.07 -0.47
N ARG A 107 11.03 -4.80 0.56
CA ARG A 107 11.23 -5.70 1.70
C ARG A 107 9.95 -5.92 2.50
N GLU A 108 9.27 -4.85 2.89
CA GLU A 108 8.13 -4.91 3.83
C GLU A 108 6.85 -5.40 3.17
N ASN A 109 6.73 -5.21 1.85
CA ASN A 109 5.57 -5.65 1.09
C ASN A 109 5.82 -6.92 0.26
N SER A 110 6.99 -7.55 0.41
CA SER A 110 7.38 -8.76 -0.31
C SER A 110 7.10 -8.67 -1.80
N THR A 111 7.38 -7.53 -2.43
CA THR A 111 7.08 -7.37 -3.86
C THR A 111 8.04 -8.19 -4.71
N HIS A 112 9.19 -8.61 -4.15
CA HIS A 112 10.26 -9.36 -4.80
C HIS A 112 10.92 -8.58 -5.95
N LEU A 113 10.89 -7.26 -5.88
CA LEU A 113 11.35 -6.34 -6.91
C LEU A 113 12.72 -6.73 -7.48
N ASN A 114 13.62 -7.17 -6.61
CA ASN A 114 14.99 -7.54 -6.98
C ASN A 114 15.19 -9.02 -7.35
N ALA A 115 14.12 -9.79 -7.59
CA ALA A 115 14.22 -11.21 -7.97
C ALA A 115 14.91 -11.43 -9.33
N ASP A 116 15.02 -10.38 -10.14
CA ASP A 116 15.72 -10.33 -11.42
C ASP A 116 17.17 -9.78 -11.30
N GLY A 117 17.59 -9.40 -10.09
CA GLY A 117 18.91 -8.84 -9.79
C GLY A 117 19.12 -7.36 -10.19
N ARG A 118 18.13 -6.70 -10.80
CA ARG A 118 18.24 -5.31 -11.29
C ARG A 118 17.13 -4.38 -10.81
N GLY A 119 15.97 -4.92 -10.42
CA GLY A 119 14.76 -4.14 -10.20
C GLY A 119 14.91 -3.00 -9.20
N ARG A 120 15.61 -3.20 -8.07
CA ARG A 120 15.82 -2.11 -7.09
C ARG A 120 16.64 -0.96 -7.68
N LEU A 121 17.74 -1.28 -8.38
CA LEU A 121 18.62 -0.28 -8.96
C LEU A 121 17.90 0.51 -10.05
N GLU A 122 17.33 -0.17 -11.04
CA GLU A 122 16.69 0.52 -12.17
C GLU A 122 15.49 1.35 -11.74
N ILE A 123 14.68 0.87 -10.80
CA ILE A 123 13.50 1.63 -10.33
C ILE A 123 13.92 2.83 -9.50
N THR A 124 14.97 2.69 -8.68
CA THR A 124 15.57 3.83 -7.97
C THR A 124 16.00 4.90 -8.97
N GLU A 125 16.73 4.53 -10.02
CA GLU A 125 17.18 5.47 -11.06
C GLU A 125 16.00 6.11 -11.82
N ARG A 126 14.93 5.35 -12.10
CA ARG A 126 13.73 5.89 -12.75
C ARG A 126 13.04 6.95 -11.88
N ILE A 127 12.93 6.72 -10.57
CA ILE A 127 12.31 7.69 -9.65
C ILE A 127 13.22 8.91 -9.46
N GLN A 128 14.54 8.71 -9.37
CA GLN A 128 15.50 9.81 -9.23
C GLN A 128 15.54 10.75 -10.45
N LYS A 129 15.14 10.28 -11.65
CA LYS A 129 15.02 11.13 -12.85
C LYS A 129 13.89 12.15 -12.78
N PHE A 130 12.91 11.97 -11.90
CA PHE A 130 11.86 12.96 -11.71
C PHE A 130 12.42 14.18 -10.98
N GLY A 131 12.17 15.37 -11.52
CA GLY A 131 12.34 16.60 -10.76
C GLY A 131 11.41 16.59 -9.53
N ARG A 132 11.86 17.14 -8.40
CA ARG A 132 11.11 17.11 -7.13
C ARG A 132 9.68 17.63 -7.27
N SER A 133 9.49 18.74 -8.00
CA SER A 133 8.15 19.31 -8.26
C SER A 133 7.27 18.40 -9.12
N GLU A 134 7.84 17.70 -10.11
CA GLU A 134 7.08 16.75 -10.95
C GLU A 134 6.71 15.49 -10.16
N LEU A 135 7.60 15.01 -9.29
CA LEU A 135 7.29 13.90 -8.39
C LEU A 135 6.12 14.25 -7.45
N ILE A 136 6.12 15.45 -6.86
CA ILE A 136 5.02 15.95 -6.02
C ILE A 136 3.73 16.05 -6.83
N GLU A 137 3.79 16.59 -8.05
CA GLU A 137 2.61 16.72 -8.92
C GLU A 137 2.03 15.33 -9.26
N CYS A 138 2.87 14.37 -9.62
CA CYS A 138 2.43 13.00 -9.84
C CYS A 138 1.74 12.43 -8.60
N LEU A 139 2.32 12.60 -7.41
CA LEU A 139 1.75 12.07 -6.16
C LEU A 139 0.42 12.75 -5.77
N LYS A 140 0.27 14.06 -6.01
CA LYS A 140 -0.98 14.79 -5.78
C LYS A 140 -2.05 14.50 -6.82
N ASN A 141 -1.65 14.20 -8.04
CA ASN A 141 -2.54 13.93 -9.16
C ASN A 141 -2.16 12.61 -9.85
N PRO A 142 -2.73 11.48 -9.41
CA PRO A 142 -2.45 10.17 -9.99
C PRO A 142 -2.74 10.03 -11.48
N ASP A 143 -3.55 10.93 -12.07
CA ASP A 143 -3.85 10.96 -13.51
C ASP A 143 -2.89 11.86 -14.31
N TYR A 144 -1.95 12.55 -13.65
CA TYR A 144 -0.97 13.42 -14.30
C TYR A 144 -0.22 12.69 -15.40
N LYS A 145 -0.24 13.26 -16.61
CA LYS A 145 0.35 12.70 -17.84
C LYS A 145 0.05 11.20 -18.00
N ASP A 146 -1.21 10.83 -17.79
CA ASP A 146 -1.70 9.45 -17.87
C ASP A 146 -1.01 8.48 -16.90
N MET A 147 -0.89 8.88 -15.62
CA MET A 147 -0.26 8.08 -14.56
C MET A 147 1.24 7.91 -14.70
N LEU A 148 1.93 8.96 -15.17
CA LEU A 148 3.36 8.96 -15.48
C LEU A 148 4.21 8.22 -14.44
N LEU A 149 4.07 8.53 -13.15
CA LEU A 149 4.87 7.91 -12.10
C LEU A 149 4.66 6.38 -12.02
N VAL A 150 3.43 5.90 -12.08
CA VAL A 150 3.14 4.46 -12.06
C VAL A 150 3.62 3.79 -13.33
N GLN A 151 3.42 4.42 -14.49
CA GLN A 151 3.90 3.90 -15.77
C GLN A 151 5.43 3.75 -15.76
N GLU A 152 6.17 4.79 -15.35
CA GLU A 152 7.63 4.75 -15.30
C GLU A 152 8.17 3.68 -14.34
N ILE A 153 7.64 3.60 -13.11
CA ILE A 153 8.08 2.60 -12.13
C ILE A 153 7.73 1.18 -12.59
N SER A 154 6.56 0.98 -13.22
CA SER A 154 6.06 -0.35 -13.58
C SER A 154 6.67 -0.95 -14.84
N LYS A 155 7.43 -0.18 -15.64
CA LYS A 155 8.15 -0.67 -16.84
C LYS A 155 8.97 -1.92 -16.52
N ILE A 156 9.04 -2.84 -17.48
CA ILE A 156 9.89 -4.02 -17.41
C ILE A 156 11.35 -3.58 -17.19
N THR A 157 12.10 -4.33 -16.40
CA THR A 157 13.53 -4.10 -16.15
C THR A 157 14.38 -4.57 -17.32
N SER A 158 15.64 -4.12 -17.41
CA SER A 158 16.58 -4.58 -18.44
C SER A 158 17.15 -5.99 -18.18
N ALA A 159 16.64 -6.71 -17.18
CA ALA A 159 17.13 -8.04 -16.83
C ALA A 159 16.84 -9.05 -17.96
N GLN A 160 17.80 -9.94 -18.24
CA GLN A 160 17.63 -10.98 -19.27
C GLN A 160 16.76 -12.14 -18.80
N ASN A 161 16.70 -12.38 -17.49
CA ASN A 161 15.94 -13.47 -16.88
C ASN A 161 14.98 -12.91 -15.83
N ARG A 162 13.75 -13.43 -15.80
CA ARG A 162 12.70 -13.06 -14.81
C ARG A 162 12.32 -11.58 -14.78
N ALA A 163 12.65 -10.83 -15.83
CA ALA A 163 12.15 -9.47 -16.00
C ALA A 163 10.62 -9.48 -16.05
N ARG A 164 10.02 -8.51 -15.37
CA ARG A 164 8.56 -8.45 -15.19
C ARG A 164 8.10 -7.01 -15.02
N HIS A 165 6.81 -6.80 -15.25
CA HIS A 165 6.16 -5.55 -14.89
C HIS A 165 6.09 -5.41 -13.37
N ASN A 166 6.36 -4.20 -12.88
CA ASN A 166 6.46 -3.91 -11.45
C ASN A 166 5.27 -3.07 -10.95
N ILE A 167 4.08 -3.28 -11.52
CA ILE A 167 2.87 -2.50 -11.21
C ILE A 167 2.45 -2.59 -9.74
N SER A 168 2.60 -3.76 -9.11
CA SER A 168 2.30 -3.91 -7.67
C SER A 168 3.26 -3.08 -6.82
N PHE A 169 4.56 -3.13 -7.11
CA PHE A 169 5.54 -2.28 -6.43
C PHE A 169 5.27 -0.80 -6.69
N ALA A 170 5.01 -0.40 -7.94
CA ALA A 170 4.70 0.99 -8.29
C ALA A 170 3.53 1.54 -7.47
N SER A 171 2.42 0.82 -7.41
CA SER A 171 1.25 1.23 -6.64
C SER A 171 1.52 1.37 -5.14
N LYS A 172 2.30 0.45 -4.56
CA LYS A 172 2.67 0.46 -3.14
C LYS A 172 3.62 1.60 -2.81
N PHE A 173 4.62 1.84 -3.67
CA PHE A 173 5.52 2.99 -3.51
C PHE A 173 4.74 4.30 -3.54
N CYS A 174 3.88 4.50 -4.55
CA CYS A 174 3.05 5.71 -4.64
C CYS A 174 2.09 5.85 -3.46
N HIS A 175 1.46 4.75 -3.04
CA HIS A 175 0.56 4.73 -1.89
C HIS A 175 1.28 5.19 -0.61
N TYR A 176 2.41 4.57 -0.25
CA TYR A 176 3.14 4.93 0.96
C TYR A 176 3.77 6.33 0.87
N ALA A 177 4.23 6.74 -0.31
CA ALA A 177 4.71 8.10 -0.53
C ALA A 177 3.59 9.11 -0.22
N CYS A 178 2.40 8.95 -0.81
CA CYS A 178 1.24 9.79 -0.49
C CYS A 178 0.87 9.73 0.99
N PHE A 179 0.80 8.52 1.55
CA PHE A 179 0.35 8.28 2.92
C PHE A 179 1.18 9.06 3.95
N TYR A 180 2.51 9.13 3.79
CA TYR A 180 3.39 9.80 4.74
C TYR A 180 3.73 11.25 4.36
N ILE A 181 3.97 11.53 3.08
CA ILE A 181 4.33 12.89 2.64
C ILE A 181 3.16 13.85 2.88
N PHE A 182 1.95 13.39 2.58
CA PHE A 182 0.74 14.21 2.63
C PHE A 182 -0.17 13.88 3.82
N GLU A 183 0.40 13.28 4.86
CA GLU A 183 -0.32 12.96 6.11
C GLU A 183 -1.14 14.16 6.61
N GLY A 184 -2.44 13.93 6.85
CA GLY A 184 -3.39 14.93 7.31
C GLY A 184 -4.01 15.80 6.22
N THR A 185 -3.75 15.52 4.94
CA THR A 185 -4.28 16.28 3.80
C THR A 185 -5.09 15.40 2.86
N GLU A 186 -5.84 16.01 1.93
CA GLU A 186 -6.64 15.30 0.93
C GLU A 186 -5.82 14.37 0.02
N TYR A 187 -4.51 14.63 -0.16
CA TYR A 187 -3.64 13.85 -1.04
C TYR A 187 -3.10 12.57 -0.41
N GLN A 188 -3.35 12.34 0.89
CA GLN A 188 -2.81 11.21 1.65
C GLN A 188 -3.22 9.85 1.06
N ASP A 189 -4.42 9.77 0.49
CA ASP A 189 -5.06 8.52 0.07
C ASP A 189 -5.27 8.47 -1.45
N ASN A 190 -4.38 9.10 -2.23
CA ASN A 190 -4.52 9.26 -3.68
C ASN A 190 -4.32 7.97 -4.49
N TYR A 191 -3.57 7.00 -3.98
CA TYR A 191 -3.25 5.76 -4.69
C TYR A 191 -3.86 4.54 -4.00
N SER A 192 -4.48 3.66 -4.78
CA SER A 192 -4.86 2.32 -4.34
C SER A 192 -3.68 1.37 -4.47
N ILE A 193 -3.47 0.50 -3.49
CA ILE A 193 -2.52 -0.60 -3.65
C ILE A 193 -3.06 -1.58 -4.70
N TYR A 194 -2.20 -1.96 -5.64
CA TYR A 194 -2.45 -2.96 -6.67
C TYR A 194 -1.94 -4.32 -6.18
N ASP A 195 -2.86 -5.19 -5.78
CA ASP A 195 -2.55 -6.48 -5.17
C ASP A 195 -3.32 -7.62 -5.85
N SER A 196 -2.71 -8.80 -5.91
CA SER A 196 -3.36 -9.98 -6.50
C SER A 196 -4.60 -10.42 -5.74
N ILE A 197 -4.61 -10.31 -4.41
CA ILE A 197 -5.78 -10.66 -3.60
C ILE A 197 -6.94 -9.75 -3.96
N LEU A 198 -6.70 -8.42 -3.95
CA LEU A 198 -7.72 -7.45 -4.33
C LEU A 198 -8.22 -7.68 -5.76
N LYS A 199 -7.32 -7.86 -6.74
CA LYS A 199 -7.72 -8.17 -8.12
C LYS A 199 -8.63 -9.38 -8.23
N THR A 200 -8.38 -10.42 -7.44
CA THR A 200 -9.20 -11.63 -7.44
C THR A 200 -10.59 -11.38 -6.86
N VAL A 201 -10.71 -10.53 -5.84
CA VAL A 201 -11.99 -10.33 -5.13
C VAL A 201 -12.82 -9.17 -5.67
N LEU A 202 -12.19 -8.16 -6.29
CA LEU A 202 -12.88 -6.98 -6.84
C LEU A 202 -14.05 -7.33 -7.78
N PRO A 203 -13.96 -8.31 -8.70
CA PRO A 203 -15.09 -8.71 -9.52
C PRO A 203 -16.35 -9.08 -8.74
N MET A 204 -16.19 -9.72 -7.56
CA MET A 204 -17.34 -10.08 -6.71
C MET A 204 -17.98 -8.85 -6.07
N TYR A 205 -17.18 -7.86 -5.69
CA TYR A 205 -17.71 -6.60 -5.16
C TYR A 205 -18.36 -5.75 -6.26
N LEU A 206 -17.79 -5.71 -7.47
CA LEU A 206 -18.40 -5.05 -8.63
C LEU A 206 -19.79 -5.63 -8.91
N ASP A 207 -19.91 -6.95 -8.93
CA ASP A 207 -21.16 -7.67 -9.14
C ASP A 207 -22.16 -7.51 -7.97
N TYR A 208 -21.67 -7.54 -6.71
CA TYR A 208 -22.50 -7.30 -5.52
C TYR A 208 -23.13 -5.90 -5.53
N TYR A 209 -22.37 -4.88 -5.91
CA TYR A 209 -22.85 -3.50 -6.04
C TYR A 209 -23.50 -3.18 -7.38
N GLN A 210 -23.74 -4.19 -8.24
CA GLN A 210 -24.40 -4.05 -9.54
C GLN A 210 -23.72 -2.99 -10.44
N ILE A 211 -22.38 -3.01 -10.47
CA ILE A 211 -21.59 -2.12 -11.32
C ILE A 211 -21.42 -2.78 -12.69
N ASP A 212 -22.19 -2.32 -13.68
CA ASP A 212 -22.16 -2.85 -15.06
C ASP A 212 -20.92 -2.44 -15.87
N GLN A 213 -20.09 -1.54 -15.34
CA GLN A 213 -18.88 -1.09 -16.03
C GLN A 213 -17.81 -2.19 -16.05
N ASN A 214 -17.40 -2.59 -17.25
CA ASN A 214 -16.34 -3.58 -17.44
C ASN A 214 -14.95 -2.95 -17.28
N TYR A 215 -14.40 -2.99 -16.06
CA TYR A 215 -13.04 -2.53 -15.77
C TYR A 215 -11.99 -3.59 -16.13
N SER A 216 -10.98 -3.22 -16.92
CA SER A 216 -9.78 -4.03 -17.09
C SER A 216 -8.90 -3.95 -15.84
N LEU A 217 -9.05 -4.89 -14.91
CA LEU A 217 -8.28 -4.90 -13.66
C LEU A 217 -6.77 -5.18 -13.86
N ASN A 218 -6.34 -5.49 -15.08
CA ASN A 218 -4.92 -5.55 -15.46
C ASN A 218 -4.31 -4.16 -15.74
N ASP A 219 -5.15 -3.16 -16.01
CA ASP A 219 -4.76 -1.78 -16.16
C ASP A 219 -4.93 -1.05 -14.80
N TYR A 220 -3.87 -0.40 -14.32
CA TYR A 220 -3.90 0.25 -12.99
C TYR A 220 -4.94 1.38 -12.92
N LYS A 221 -5.13 2.12 -14.02
CA LYS A 221 -6.11 3.20 -14.09
C LYS A 221 -7.52 2.70 -13.90
N GLN A 222 -7.89 1.67 -14.63
CA GLN A 222 -9.20 1.03 -14.52
C GLN A 222 -9.36 0.30 -13.18
N TYR A 223 -8.32 -0.35 -12.66
CA TYR A 223 -8.31 -0.92 -11.32
C TYR A 223 -8.63 0.12 -10.23
N ARG A 224 -7.96 1.28 -10.24
CA ARG A 224 -8.22 2.36 -9.28
C ARG A 224 -9.65 2.87 -9.39
N LYS A 225 -10.14 3.07 -10.61
CA LYS A 225 -11.53 3.47 -10.87
C LYS A 225 -12.54 2.44 -10.35
N ALA A 226 -12.27 1.15 -10.48
CA ALA A 226 -13.11 0.09 -9.94
C ALA A 226 -13.19 0.17 -8.40
N VAL A 227 -12.04 0.34 -7.73
CA VAL A 227 -11.97 0.55 -6.27
C VAL A 227 -12.80 1.76 -5.86
N ASP A 228 -12.62 2.89 -6.55
CA ASP A 228 -13.35 4.12 -6.25
C ASP A 228 -14.85 3.99 -6.46
N LYS A 229 -15.27 3.27 -7.52
CA LYS A 229 -16.69 3.07 -7.80
C LYS A 229 -17.36 2.22 -6.73
N ILE A 230 -16.69 1.18 -6.24
CA ILE A 230 -17.18 0.37 -5.11
C ILE A 230 -17.29 1.22 -3.85
N ARG A 231 -16.26 2.02 -3.54
CA ARG A 231 -16.26 2.92 -2.37
C ARG A 231 -17.39 3.94 -2.42
N GLU A 232 -17.67 4.50 -3.60
CA GLU A 232 -18.80 5.41 -3.83
C GLU A 232 -20.15 4.73 -3.55
N LEU A 233 -20.37 3.53 -4.10
CA LEU A 233 -21.66 2.84 -4.01
C LEU A 233 -21.90 2.13 -2.67
N CYS A 234 -20.86 1.85 -1.89
CA CYS A 234 -21.03 1.22 -0.58
C CYS A 234 -21.76 2.12 0.44
N GLY A 235 -21.87 3.43 0.15
CA GLY A 235 -22.60 4.40 0.97
C GLY A 235 -21.92 4.75 2.30
N ILE A 236 -20.71 4.23 2.54
CA ILE A 236 -19.92 4.48 3.74
C ILE A 236 -18.57 5.04 3.31
N GLU A 237 -18.21 6.21 3.84
CA GLU A 237 -16.91 6.80 3.57
C GLU A 237 -15.79 5.99 4.24
N ILE A 238 -15.04 5.28 3.40
CA ILE A 238 -13.82 4.52 3.74
C ILE A 238 -12.68 4.99 2.84
N SER A 239 -11.45 5.03 3.36
CA SER A 239 -10.24 5.32 2.56
C SER A 239 -9.88 4.17 1.63
N ARG A 240 -9.07 4.41 0.59
CA ARG A 240 -8.44 3.38 -0.25
C ARG A 240 -7.51 2.52 0.61
N ASN A 241 -6.78 3.12 1.55
CA ASN A 241 -6.00 2.38 2.56
C ASN A 241 -6.89 1.40 3.35
N GLY A 242 -7.98 1.90 3.95
CA GLY A 242 -8.89 1.08 4.75
C GLY A 242 -9.59 0.01 3.93
N PHE A 243 -9.97 0.33 2.69
CA PHE A 243 -10.52 -0.61 1.72
C PHE A 243 -9.53 -1.74 1.40
N ASP A 244 -8.27 -1.39 1.11
CA ASP A 244 -7.22 -2.35 0.81
C ASP A 244 -6.93 -3.27 2.00
N HIS A 245 -6.63 -2.70 3.16
CA HIS A 245 -6.37 -3.47 4.36
C HIS A 245 -7.54 -4.40 4.71
N LEU A 246 -8.78 -3.89 4.65
CA LEU A 246 -9.96 -4.70 4.95
C LEU A 246 -10.09 -5.91 4.03
N LEU A 247 -10.06 -5.68 2.71
CA LEU A 247 -10.22 -6.77 1.74
C LEU A 247 -9.04 -7.72 1.76
N TRP A 248 -7.82 -7.19 1.81
CA TRP A 248 -6.62 -8.01 1.84
C TRP A 248 -6.60 -8.90 3.08
N TYR A 249 -6.82 -8.33 4.27
CA TYR A 249 -6.74 -9.09 5.53
C TYR A 249 -7.87 -10.12 5.63
N TYR A 250 -9.08 -9.75 5.22
CA TYR A 250 -10.21 -10.67 5.25
C TYR A 250 -10.06 -11.81 4.22
N HIS A 251 -9.64 -11.53 2.99
CA HIS A 251 -9.61 -12.54 1.93
C HIS A 251 -8.30 -13.32 1.85
N LYS A 252 -7.22 -12.85 2.47
CA LYS A 252 -5.96 -13.59 2.56
C LYS A 252 -6.17 -14.94 3.23
N GLY A 253 -5.89 -16.01 2.49
CA GLY A 253 -6.07 -17.39 2.96
C GLY A 253 -7.50 -17.93 2.87
N ARG A 254 -8.44 -17.16 2.29
CA ARG A 254 -9.83 -17.58 2.01
C ARG A 254 -10.14 -17.73 0.52
N ILE A 255 -9.19 -17.36 -0.33
CA ILE A 255 -9.27 -17.43 -1.80
C ILE A 255 -8.24 -18.40 -2.36
#